data_AF-A0A553QFF0-F1
#
_entry.id   AF-A0A553QFF0-F1
#
_cell.length_a   1.000
_cell.length_b   1.000
_cell.length_c   1.000
_cell.angle_alpha   90.00
_cell.angle_beta   90.00
_cell.angle_gamma   90.00
#
_symmetry.space_group_name_H-M   'P 1'
#
loop_
_entity.id
_entity.type
_entity.pdbx_description
1 polymer ?
#
loop_
_entity_poly.entity_id
_entity_poly.type
_entity_poly.pdbx_seq_one_letter_code
_entity_poly.pdbx_strand_id
1 'polypeptide(L)'
;MNRVASLWRRIFVVTKEHVGTDLSGNKYYFIPEQKTWTAWIRGKRKHPPSMEEQLNKETSRKQLQIKVAELVEKDKAIRAKEFEEGLVANTQVKGHASVADFGPSELKEDPVSSSNTFQPGSWMPQGNKK
;
A
#
# COMPACT_ATOMS: atom_id res chain seq x y z
N MET A 1 29.83 -14.83 -9.06
CA MET A 1 28.82 -13.74 -8.96
C MET A 1 28.06 -13.91 -7.66
N ASN A 2 28.22 -13.00 -6.70
CA ASN A 2 27.78 -13.20 -5.33
C ASN A 2 26.25 -13.09 -5.19
N ARG A 3 25.59 -14.22 -4.89
CA ARG A 3 24.13 -14.36 -4.71
C ARG A 3 23.57 -13.43 -3.62
N VAL A 4 24.40 -13.09 -2.64
CA VAL A 4 24.11 -12.10 -1.59
C VAL A 4 23.91 -10.71 -2.20
N ALA A 5 24.83 -10.24 -3.05
CA ALA A 5 24.73 -8.91 -3.66
C ALA A 5 23.48 -8.74 -4.56
N SER A 6 23.00 -9.82 -5.19
CA SER A 6 21.73 -9.83 -5.92
C SER A 6 20.50 -9.72 -4.99
N LEU A 7 20.52 -10.35 -3.82
CA LEU A 7 19.44 -10.21 -2.83
C LEU A 7 19.37 -8.79 -2.26
N TRP A 8 20.53 -8.20 -1.93
CA TRP A 8 20.60 -6.82 -1.45
C TRP A 8 20.11 -5.82 -2.51
N ARG A 9 20.40 -6.05 -3.79
CA ARG A 9 19.83 -5.24 -4.89
C ARG A 9 18.31 -5.38 -5.04
N ARG A 10 17.74 -6.53 -4.67
CA ARG A 10 16.29 -6.81 -4.78
C ARG A 10 15.49 -6.23 -3.60
N ILE A 11 16.05 -6.25 -2.40
CA ILE A 11 15.40 -5.74 -1.18
C ILE A 11 15.42 -4.19 -1.12
N PHE A 12 16.40 -3.57 -1.76
CA PHE A 12 16.66 -2.14 -1.62
C PHE A 12 16.54 -1.32 -2.91
N VAL A 13 15.78 -1.81 -3.91
CA VAL A 13 15.58 -1.14 -5.21
C VAL A 13 15.22 0.32 -5.00
N VAL A 14 16.20 1.18 -5.23
CA VAL A 14 15.97 2.60 -5.51
C VAL A 14 15.27 2.60 -6.85
N THR A 15 13.99 2.96 -6.87
CA THR A 15 13.23 3.17 -8.11
C THR A 15 13.92 4.30 -8.88
N LYS A 16 14.75 3.93 -9.86
CA LYS A 16 15.30 4.85 -10.84
C LYS A 16 14.29 4.97 -11.97
N GLU A 17 13.74 6.15 -12.16
CA GLU A 17 12.75 6.39 -13.22
C GLU A 17 13.49 6.68 -14.53
N HIS A 18 13.07 6.08 -15.63
CA HIS A 18 13.66 6.37 -16.95
C HIS A 18 13.15 7.75 -17.41
N VAL A 19 14.06 8.66 -17.74
CA VAL A 19 13.72 10.03 -18.17
C VAL A 19 13.82 10.20 -19.68
N GLY A 20 14.76 9.51 -20.32
CA GLY A 20 14.85 9.47 -21.78
C GLY A 20 16.14 8.88 -22.28
N THR A 21 16.21 8.77 -23.60
CA THR A 21 17.40 8.38 -24.35
C THR A 21 17.83 9.51 -25.27
N ASP A 22 19.13 9.80 -25.33
CA ASP A 22 19.67 10.73 -26.32
C ASP A 22 19.77 10.08 -27.73
N LEU A 23 20.09 10.90 -28.73
CA LEU A 23 20.27 10.49 -30.13
C LEU A 23 21.43 9.49 -30.31
N SER A 24 22.40 9.48 -29.38
CA SER A 24 23.49 8.49 -29.32
C SER A 24 23.11 7.18 -28.61
N GLY A 25 21.88 7.07 -28.09
CA GLY A 25 21.38 5.86 -27.42
C GLY A 25 21.73 5.73 -25.93
N ASN A 26 22.28 6.76 -25.29
CA ASN A 26 22.54 6.76 -23.84
C ASN A 26 21.23 6.91 -23.07
N LYS A 27 21.04 6.09 -22.04
CA LYS A 27 19.82 6.06 -21.19
C LYS A 27 20.02 6.89 -19.93
N TYR A 28 19.17 7.87 -19.72
CA TYR A 28 19.17 8.73 -18.54
C TYR A 28 18.06 8.32 -17.57
N TYR A 29 18.40 8.33 -16.28
CA TYR A 29 17.50 7.95 -15.20
C TYR A 29 17.45 9.04 -14.12
N PHE A 30 16.24 9.37 -13.65
CA PHE A 30 16.03 10.17 -12.45
C PHE A 30 16.17 9.27 -11.23
N ILE A 31 17.06 9.66 -10.32
CA ILE A 31 17.27 8.96 -9.05
C ILE A 31 16.75 9.90 -7.96
N PRO A 32 15.63 9.58 -7.29
CA PRO A 32 15.06 10.45 -6.29
C PRO A 32 16.01 10.59 -5.09
N GLU A 33 16.13 11.81 -4.56
CA GLU A 33 16.95 12.10 -3.38
C GLU A 33 16.42 11.36 -2.15
N GLN A 34 17.24 10.44 -1.63
CA GLN A 34 16.88 9.67 -0.44
C GLN A 34 17.28 10.47 0.82
N LYS A 35 16.33 11.18 1.43
CA LYS A 35 16.52 11.97 2.69
C LYS A 35 16.43 11.11 3.96
N THR A 36 16.94 9.89 3.91
CA THR A 36 16.82 8.91 5.00
C THR A 36 18.19 8.42 5.44
N TRP A 37 18.27 7.90 6.67
CA TRP A 37 19.47 7.25 7.20
C TRP A 37 20.06 6.20 6.25
N THR A 38 19.20 5.48 5.53
CA THR A 38 19.60 4.50 4.50
C THR A 38 20.45 5.10 3.38
N ALA A 39 20.29 6.39 3.06
CA ALA A 39 21.06 7.06 2.03
C ALA A 39 22.45 7.47 2.50
N TRP A 40 22.57 7.88 3.77
CA TRP A 40 23.86 8.17 4.40
C TRP A 40 24.69 6.88 4.55
N ILE A 41 24.09 5.80 5.04
CA ILE A 41 24.74 4.48 5.15
C ILE A 41 25.23 3.96 3.79
N ARG A 42 24.54 4.31 2.70
CA ARG A 42 24.92 3.96 1.32
C ARG A 42 25.93 4.92 0.67
N GLY A 43 26.39 5.95 1.39
CA GLY A 43 27.32 6.95 0.85
C GLY A 43 26.72 7.87 -0.22
N LYS A 44 25.39 7.91 -0.38
CA LYS A 44 24.70 8.81 -1.32
C LYS A 44 24.66 10.26 -0.81
N ARG A 45 24.87 10.47 0.50
CA ARG A 45 24.90 11.78 1.17
C ARG A 45 26.17 11.90 2.00
N LYS A 46 26.78 13.09 2.01
CA LYS A 46 28.04 13.37 2.75
C LYS A 46 27.85 13.46 4.27
N HIS A 47 26.69 13.92 4.72
CA HIS A 47 26.40 14.18 6.13
C HIS A 47 25.20 13.36 6.61
N PRO A 48 25.20 12.90 7.88
CA PRO A 48 24.03 12.24 8.45
C PRO A 48 22.82 13.19 8.47
N PRO A 49 21.60 12.66 8.48
CA PRO A 49 20.40 13.48 8.66
C PRO A 49 20.45 14.17 10.04
N SER A 50 20.07 15.44 10.08
CA SER A 50 20.05 16.23 11.33
C SER A 50 18.80 15.91 12.15
N MET A 51 18.90 16.02 13.48
CA MET A 51 17.76 15.84 14.39
C MET A 51 16.61 16.80 14.08
N GLU A 52 16.92 18.03 13.65
CA GLU A 52 15.91 19.02 13.24
C GLU A 52 15.16 18.59 11.98
N GLU A 53 15.86 17.99 11.01
CA GLU A 53 15.26 17.46 9.78
C GLU A 53 14.29 16.31 10.10
N GLN A 54 14.63 15.48 11.09
CA GLN A 54 13.74 14.43 11.59
C GLN A 54 12.49 15.02 12.26
N LEU A 55 12.66 16.00 13.15
CA LEU A 55 11.55 16.66 13.85
C LEU A 55 10.60 17.32 12.84
N ASN A 56 11.14 18.04 11.85
CA ASN A 56 10.35 18.71 10.81
C ASN A 56 9.57 17.71 9.94
N LYS A 57 10.12 16.52 9.72
CA LYS A 57 9.42 15.44 9.00
C LYS A 57 8.26 14.88 9.82
N GLU A 58 8.44 14.74 11.12
CA GLU A 58 7.38 14.28 12.04
C GLU A 58 6.25 15.31 12.16
N THR A 59 6.58 16.60 12.33
CA THR A 59 5.57 17.66 12.38
C THR A 59 4.79 17.76 11.06
N SER A 60 5.47 17.68 9.93
CA SER A 60 4.83 17.67 8.60
C SER A 60 3.86 16.48 8.44
N ARG A 61 4.25 15.28 8.91
CA ARG A 61 3.36 14.10 8.91
C ARG A 61 2.14 14.31 9.79
N LYS A 62 2.33 14.84 11.00
CA LYS A 62 1.23 15.14 11.93
C LYS A 62 0.26 16.17 11.33
N GLN A 63 0.78 17.24 10.73
CA GLN A 63 -0.05 18.25 10.06
C GLN A 63 -0.85 17.67 8.88
N LEU A 64 -0.24 16.79 8.08
CA LEU A 64 -0.94 16.10 7.00
C LEU A 64 -2.06 15.21 7.55
N GLN A 65 -1.81 14.45 8.62
CA GLN A 65 -2.84 13.62 9.26
C GLN A 65 -4.04 14.46 9.75
N ILE A 66 -3.77 15.58 10.41
CA ILE A 66 -4.81 16.50 10.88
C ILE A 66 -5.63 17.03 9.70
N LYS A 67 -4.96 17.50 8.64
CA LYS A 67 -5.63 18.00 7.43
C LYS A 67 -6.46 16.94 6.73
N VAL A 68 -5.95 15.71 6.65
CA VAL A 68 -6.69 14.58 6.06
C VAL A 68 -7.94 14.28 6.88
N ALA A 69 -7.85 14.26 8.21
CA ALA A 69 -9.01 14.07 9.07
C ALA A 69 -10.05 15.18 8.88
N GLU A 70 -9.62 16.45 8.83
CA GLU A 70 -10.50 17.60 8.58
C GLU A 70 -11.20 17.51 7.22
N LEU A 71 -10.49 17.13 6.16
CA LEU A 71 -11.06 16.92 4.83
C LEU A 71 -12.10 15.80 4.83
N VAL A 72 -11.80 14.68 5.51
CA VAL A 72 -12.74 13.55 5.65
C VAL A 72 -14.00 13.97 6.40
N GLU A 73 -13.89 14.80 7.44
CA GLU A 73 -15.04 15.33 8.16
C GLU A 73 -15.87 16.28 7.28
N LYS A 74 -15.21 17.15 6.53
CA LYS A 74 -15.86 18.05 5.55
C LYS A 74 -16.61 17.25 4.48
N ASP A 75 -15.99 16.23 3.90
CA ASP A 75 -16.61 15.36 2.90
C ASP A 75 -17.83 14.62 3.47
N LYS A 76 -17.73 14.11 4.70
CA LYS A 76 -18.86 13.48 5.41
C LYS A 76 -20.00 14.48 5.63
N ALA A 77 -19.70 15.71 6.02
CA ALA A 77 -20.69 16.75 6.24
C ALA A 77 -21.38 17.18 4.94
N ILE A 78 -20.63 17.31 3.85
CA ILE A 78 -21.20 17.57 2.51
C ILE A 78 -22.13 16.43 2.12
N ARG A 79 -21.67 15.17 2.25
CA ARG A 79 -22.46 13.99 1.93
C ARG A 79 -23.74 13.86 2.76
N ALA A 80 -23.70 14.29 4.03
CA ALA A 80 -24.87 14.32 4.90
C ALA A 80 -25.89 15.39 4.45
N LYS A 81 -25.43 16.58 4.06
CA LYS A 81 -26.30 17.64 3.51
C LYS A 81 -26.92 17.23 2.18
N GLU A 82 -26.13 16.68 1.28
CA GLU A 82 -26.60 16.15 -0.01
C GLU A 82 -27.65 15.04 0.17
N PHE A 83 -27.54 14.25 1.25
CA PHE A 83 -28.53 13.26 1.62
C PHE A 83 -29.83 13.91 2.13
N GLU A 84 -29.75 14.92 3.01
CA GLU A 84 -30.92 15.67 3.51
C GLU A 84 -31.67 16.38 2.37
N GLU A 85 -30.94 16.92 1.40
CA GLU A 85 -31.49 17.59 0.21
C GLU A 85 -32.02 16.59 -0.85
N GLY A 86 -31.83 15.28 -0.63
CA GLY A 86 -32.28 14.22 -1.54
C GLY A 86 -31.50 14.11 -2.84
N LEU A 87 -30.36 14.79 -2.95
CA LEU A 87 -29.48 14.76 -4.12
C LEU A 87 -28.65 13.47 -4.21
N VAL A 88 -28.38 12.84 -3.06
CA VAL A 88 -27.63 11.58 -2.96
C VAL A 88 -28.51 10.50 -2.33
N ALA A 89 -28.77 9.42 -3.08
CA ALA A 89 -29.52 8.27 -2.58
C ALA A 89 -28.75 7.54 -1.45
N ASN A 90 -29.45 7.14 -0.39
CA ASN A 90 -28.90 6.23 0.63
C ASN A 90 -28.61 4.87 -0.01
N THR A 91 -27.36 4.66 -0.40
CA THR A 91 -26.88 3.39 -0.93
C THR A 91 -26.46 2.49 0.22
N GLN A 92 -27.41 2.06 1.05
CA GLN A 92 -27.25 0.80 1.80
C GLN A 92 -27.25 -0.32 0.77
N VAL A 93 -26.12 -0.54 0.08
CA VAL A 93 -25.93 -1.72 -0.76
C VAL A 93 -25.82 -2.91 0.19
N LYS A 94 -26.95 -3.47 0.60
CA LYS A 94 -27.04 -4.77 1.26
C LYS A 94 -27.08 -5.82 0.15
N GLY A 95 -25.91 -6.31 -0.25
CA GLY A 95 -25.82 -7.33 -1.29
C GLY A 95 -24.48 -8.06 -1.24
N HIS A 96 -24.40 -9.22 -1.89
CA HIS A 96 -23.17 -10.00 -1.97
C HIS A 96 -21.99 -9.23 -2.61
N ALA A 97 -22.27 -8.22 -3.44
CA ALA A 97 -21.26 -7.43 -4.15
C ALA A 97 -20.64 -6.29 -3.33
N SER A 98 -21.21 -5.93 -2.17
CA SER A 98 -20.69 -4.87 -1.30
C SER A 98 -19.87 -5.38 -0.11
N VAL A 99 -19.78 -6.70 0.05
CA VAL A 99 -18.92 -7.32 1.05
C VAL A 99 -17.49 -7.34 0.50
N ALA A 100 -16.56 -6.68 1.20
CA ALA A 100 -15.15 -6.59 0.79
C ALA A 100 -14.45 -7.96 0.78
N ASP A 101 -14.90 -8.90 1.61
CA ASP A 101 -14.36 -10.24 1.75
C ASP A 101 -15.35 -11.28 1.21
N PHE A 102 -15.11 -11.75 -0.02
CA PHE A 102 -15.88 -12.86 -0.59
C PHE A 102 -15.25 -14.19 -0.16
N GLY A 103 -15.55 -14.62 1.07
CA GLY A 103 -15.07 -15.90 1.58
C GLY A 103 -15.63 -16.26 2.95
N PRO A 104 -15.71 -17.55 3.30
CA PRO A 104 -16.00 -17.97 4.67
C PRO A 104 -14.90 -17.47 5.62
N SER A 105 -15.28 -17.00 6.81
CA SER A 105 -14.37 -16.50 7.86
C SER A 105 -13.44 -17.57 8.42
N GLU A 106 -13.77 -18.85 8.20
CA GLU A 106 -13.01 -20.00 8.65
C GLU A 106 -12.74 -20.93 7.46
N LEU A 107 -11.47 -21.27 7.25
CA LEU A 107 -11.05 -22.25 6.26
C LEU A 107 -11.42 -23.65 6.78
N LYS A 108 -12.46 -24.25 6.20
CA LYS A 108 -12.86 -25.63 6.49
C LYS A 108 -12.15 -26.59 5.54
N GLU A 109 -11.67 -27.72 6.06
CA GLU A 109 -11.07 -28.79 5.24
C GLU A 109 -12.15 -29.48 4.38
N ASP A 110 -13.33 -29.70 4.96
CA ASP A 110 -14.43 -30.38 4.28
C ASP A 110 -15.29 -29.42 3.44
N PRO A 111 -15.76 -29.84 2.25
CA PRO A 111 -16.69 -29.04 1.44
C PRO A 111 -18.04 -28.90 2.15
N VAL A 112 -18.60 -27.69 2.13
CA VAL A 112 -19.93 -27.41 2.71
C VAL A 112 -20.88 -27.00 1.59
N SER A 113 -22.00 -27.72 1.50
CA SER A 113 -23.10 -27.39 0.58
C SER A 113 -24.31 -26.92 1.40
N SER A 114 -24.73 -25.67 1.20
CA SER A 114 -25.93 -25.11 1.81
C SER A 114 -26.92 -24.75 0.70
N SER A 115 -27.98 -25.55 0.55
CA SER A 115 -29.09 -25.43 -0.42
C SER A 115 -28.64 -25.07 -1.86
N ASN A 116 -28.40 -23.79 -2.14
CA ASN A 116 -27.99 -23.28 -3.46
C ASN A 116 -26.51 -22.83 -3.56
N THR A 117 -25.71 -22.94 -2.50
CA THR A 117 -24.32 -22.47 -2.47
C THR A 117 -23.37 -23.59 -2.07
N PHE A 118 -22.41 -23.87 -2.95
CA PHE A 118 -21.31 -24.80 -2.71
C PHE A 118 -20.05 -24.02 -2.32
N GLN A 119 -19.47 -24.33 -1.16
CA GLN A 119 -18.18 -23.81 -0.72
C GLN A 119 -17.14 -24.94 -0.77
N PRO A 120 -16.13 -24.87 -1.67
CA PRO A 120 -15.09 -25.89 -1.73
C PRO A 120 -14.23 -25.86 -0.46
N GLY A 121 -13.90 -27.04 0.06
CA GLY A 121 -12.97 -27.19 1.18
C GLY A 121 -11.54 -26.82 0.77
N SER A 122 -10.78 -26.28 1.72
CA SER A 122 -9.38 -25.90 1.49
C SER A 122 -8.49 -27.14 1.58
N TRP A 123 -7.93 -27.57 0.45
CA TRP A 123 -7.01 -28.70 0.42
C TRP A 123 -5.66 -28.34 1.07
N MET A 124 -5.23 -29.09 2.08
CA MET A 124 -3.87 -29.01 2.64
C MET A 124 -3.06 -30.26 2.24
N PRO A 125 -1.84 -30.11 1.70
CA PRO A 125 -1.00 -31.24 1.36
C PRO A 125 -0.64 -32.02 2.63
N GLN A 126 -0.86 -33.34 2.62
CA GLN A 126 -0.48 -34.23 3.71
C GLN A 126 1.04 -34.17 3.90
N GLY A 127 1.50 -33.57 4.99
CA GLY A 127 2.91 -33.55 5.35
C GLY A 127 3.43 -34.98 5.49
N ASN A 128 4.57 -35.29 4.84
CA ASN A 128 5.21 -36.60 4.87
C ASN A 128 5.34 -37.11 6.31
N LYS A 129 4.48 -38.06 6.70
CA LYS A 129 4.64 -38.84 7.91
C LYS A 129 5.81 -39.79 7.67
N LYS A 130 6.96 -39.45 8.25
CA LYS A 130 8.09 -40.38 8.41
C LYS A 130 7.72 -41.48 9.39
#